data_AF-A0AAU7NHF0-F1
#
_entry.id   AF-A0AAU7NHF0-F1
#
_cell.length_a   1.000
_cell.length_b   1.000
_cell.length_c   1.000
_cell.angle_alpha   90.00
_cell.angle_beta   90.00
_cell.angle_gamma   90.00
#
_symmetry.space_group_name_H-M   'P 1'
#
loop_
_entity.id
_entity.type
_entity.pdbx_description
1 polymer ?
#
loop_
_entity_poly.entity_id
_entity_poly.type
_entity_poly.pdbx_seq_one_letter_code
_entity_poly.pdbx_strand_id
1 'polypeptide(L)'
;MLKDSFNHMRKQGSKTEMVTQSPENLRCCPPPDEQQRIERAIELASRFGGSDEVHHLRWVIDQMVRELAGERYDQVVASACAGEDGPDTWRWDTGIAP
;
A
#
# COMPACT_ATOMS: atom_id res chain seq x y z
N MET A 1 1.60 -47.42 32.97
CA MET A 1 0.37 -47.98 32.37
C MET A 1 -0.47 -46.82 31.88
N LEU A 2 -0.88 -46.90 30.61
CA LEU A 2 -1.69 -45.94 29.88
C LEU A 2 -3.01 -45.63 30.61
N LYS A 3 -3.47 -44.38 30.49
CA LYS A 3 -4.70 -44.07 29.76
C LYS A 3 -4.79 -42.58 29.45
N ASP A 4 -5.11 -42.37 28.18
CA ASP A 4 -5.26 -41.14 27.45
C ASP A 4 -6.25 -40.17 28.12
N SER A 5 -5.99 -38.86 28.01
CA SER A 5 -7.01 -37.85 28.18
C SER A 5 -6.71 -36.62 27.33
N PHE A 6 -7.20 -36.73 26.09
CA PHE A 6 -7.92 -35.70 25.36
C PHE A 6 -7.19 -34.39 25.04
N ASN A 7 -6.63 -34.38 23.83
CA ASN A 7 -6.44 -33.19 23.01
C ASN A 7 -7.70 -32.32 23.06
N HIS A 8 -7.61 -31.15 23.70
CA HIS A 8 -8.66 -30.15 23.59
C HIS A 8 -8.51 -29.41 22.26
N MET A 9 -9.10 -30.00 21.22
CA MET A 9 -9.49 -29.29 20.01
C MET A 9 -10.35 -28.08 20.39
N ARG A 10 -9.80 -26.87 20.31
CA ARG A 10 -10.62 -25.71 19.98
C ARG A 10 -10.64 -25.56 18.47
N LYS A 11 -11.61 -26.23 17.84
CA LYS A 11 -12.12 -25.81 16.54
C LYS A 11 -12.72 -24.41 16.73
N GLN A 12 -11.96 -23.37 16.41
CA GLN A 12 -12.60 -22.11 16.06
C GLN A 12 -12.95 -22.18 14.59
N GLY A 13 -14.23 -21.91 14.33
CA GLY A 13 -14.93 -22.23 13.11
C GLY A 13 -14.20 -21.74 11.88
N SER A 14 -14.14 -22.64 10.90
CA SER A 14 -13.97 -22.30 9.49
C SER A 14 -15.04 -21.27 9.13
N LYS A 15 -14.67 -19.99 9.10
CA LYS A 15 -15.39 -19.02 8.30
C LYS A 15 -14.90 -19.25 6.89
N THR A 16 -15.59 -20.14 6.18
CA THR A 16 -15.49 -20.24 4.72
C THR A 16 -16.03 -18.92 4.19
N GLU A 17 -15.17 -17.90 4.09
CA GLU A 17 -15.47 -16.75 3.26
C GLU A 17 -15.50 -17.26 1.83
N MET A 18 -16.71 -17.38 1.30
CA MET A 18 -16.96 -17.54 -0.12
C MET A 18 -16.45 -16.27 -0.80
N VAL A 19 -15.16 -16.23 -1.10
CA VAL A 19 -14.60 -15.27 -2.05
C VAL A 19 -15.25 -15.62 -3.37
N THR A 20 -16.25 -14.83 -3.77
CA THR A 20 -16.77 -14.81 -5.12
C THR A 20 -15.64 -14.39 -6.04
N GLN A 21 -14.88 -15.36 -6.54
CA GLN A 21 -13.89 -15.11 -7.56
C GLN A 21 -14.63 -14.80 -8.86
N SER A 22 -14.82 -13.50 -9.09
CA SER A 22 -15.16 -12.88 -10.36
C SER A 22 -14.13 -13.31 -11.43
N PRO A 23 -14.51 -13.45 -12.72
CA PRO A 23 -13.68 -14.08 -13.77
C PRO A 23 -12.40 -13.31 -14.16
N GLU A 24 -11.98 -12.31 -13.39
CA GLU A 24 -10.75 -11.54 -13.60
C GLU A 24 -9.44 -12.25 -13.17
N ASN A 25 -9.50 -13.54 -12.82
CA ASN A 25 -8.34 -14.41 -12.53
C ASN A 25 -7.37 -14.64 -13.72
N LEU A 26 -7.46 -13.85 -14.79
CA LEU A 26 -6.59 -13.87 -15.98
C LEU A 26 -5.48 -12.80 -15.96
N ARG A 27 -5.31 -12.05 -14.86
CA ARG A 27 -4.07 -11.27 -14.63
C ARG A 27 -3.07 -12.15 -13.88
N CYS A 28 -1.90 -12.40 -14.48
CA CYS A 28 -0.83 -13.23 -13.91
C CYS A 28 -0.26 -12.74 -12.56
N CYS A 29 -0.67 -11.57 -12.06
CA CYS A 29 -0.42 -11.13 -10.69
C CYS A 29 -1.66 -10.39 -10.15
N PRO A 30 -2.23 -10.78 -8.99
CA PRO A 30 -3.25 -9.99 -8.32
C PRO A 30 -2.66 -8.62 -7.89
N PRO A 31 -3.49 -7.56 -7.79
CA PRO A 31 -3.03 -6.29 -7.26
C PRO A 31 -2.49 -6.47 -5.82
N PRO A 32 -1.49 -5.67 -5.39
CA PRO A 32 -0.94 -5.79 -4.05
C PRO A 32 -2.00 -5.48 -3.00
N ASP A 33 -2.03 -6.30 -1.95
CA ASP A 33 -2.84 -6.02 -0.75
C ASP A 33 -2.29 -4.83 0.04
N GLU A 34 -3.02 -4.41 1.08
CA GLU A 34 -2.67 -3.26 1.91
C GLU A 34 -1.31 -3.43 2.62
N GLN A 35 -1.03 -4.61 3.15
CA GLN A 35 0.22 -4.90 3.85
C GLN A 35 1.42 -4.80 2.91
N GLN A 36 1.30 -5.34 1.70
CA GLN A 36 2.34 -5.25 0.67
C GLN A 36 2.64 -3.80 0.27
N ARG A 37 1.61 -2.95 0.18
CA ARG A 37 1.78 -1.52 -0.13
C ARG A 37 2.52 -0.79 1.00
N ILE A 38 2.16 -1.08 2.25
CA ILE A 38 2.83 -0.54 3.44
C ILE A 38 4.30 -0.93 3.45
N GLU A 39 4.61 -2.21 3.24
CA GLU A 39 5.98 -2.72 3.22
C GLU A 39 6.82 -2.06 2.12
N ARG A 40 6.28 -1.92 0.91
CA ARG A 40 6.96 -1.22 -0.19
C ARG A 40 7.22 0.25 0.09
N ALA A 41 6.26 0.96 0.69
CA ALA A 41 6.46 2.35 1.08
C ALA A 41 7.55 2.50 2.15
N ILE A 42 7.59 1.59 3.14
CA ILE A 42 8.66 1.55 4.14
C ILE A 42 10.01 1.24 3.49
N GLU A 43 10.06 0.33 2.53
CA GLU A 43 11.28 0.00 1.79
C GLU A 43 11.83 1.24 1.05
N LEU A 44 10.97 1.96 0.33
CA LEU A 44 11.33 3.20 -0.37
C LEU A 44 11.93 4.23 0.59
N ALA A 45 11.25 4.49 1.71
CA ALA A 45 11.73 5.42 2.74
C ALA A 45 13.09 4.97 3.33
N SER A 46 13.23 3.69 3.65
CA SER A 46 14.43 3.14 4.28
C SER A 46 15.64 3.19 3.35
N ARG A 47 15.43 3.00 2.04
CA ARG A 47 16.51 2.96 1.05
C ARG A 47 16.95 4.34 0.59
N PHE A 48 16.02 5.27 0.42
CA PHE A 48 16.28 6.53 -0.27
C PHE A 48 16.00 7.78 0.57
N GLY A 49 15.34 7.65 1.73
CA GLY A 49 14.99 8.78 2.59
C GLY A 49 16.17 9.45 3.32
N GLY A 50 17.37 8.89 3.24
CA GLY A 50 18.59 9.46 3.82
C GLY A 50 19.32 10.47 2.92
N SER A 51 18.78 10.83 1.75
CA SER A 51 19.38 11.81 0.83
C SER A 51 19.23 13.24 1.34
N ASP A 52 20.20 14.10 1.02
CA ASP A 52 20.19 15.55 1.27
C ASP A 52 19.62 16.36 0.09
N GLU A 53 19.53 15.75 -1.08
CA GLU A 53 18.96 16.36 -2.27
C GLU A 53 17.43 16.39 -2.21
N VAL A 54 16.87 17.60 -2.06
CA VAL A 54 15.42 17.81 -1.90
C VAL A 54 14.61 17.22 -3.07
N HIS A 55 15.13 17.26 -4.29
CA HIS A 55 14.42 16.70 -5.45
C HIS A 55 14.38 15.16 -5.42
N HIS A 56 15.38 14.50 -4.83
CA HIS A 56 15.34 13.06 -4.56
C HIS A 56 14.33 12.74 -3.46
N LEU A 57 14.32 13.51 -2.37
CA LEU A 57 13.35 13.30 -1.28
C LEU A 57 11.90 13.47 -1.74
N ARG A 58 11.63 14.45 -2.63
CA ARG A 58 10.30 14.63 -3.26
C ARG A 58 9.88 13.41 -4.08
N TRP A 59 10.81 12.82 -4.83
CA TRP A 59 10.55 11.60 -5.59
C TRP A 59 10.24 10.42 -4.67
N VAL A 60 10.98 10.27 -3.56
CA VAL A 60 10.72 9.20 -2.58
C VAL A 60 9.31 9.34 -1.99
N ILE A 61 8.91 10.55 -1.61
CA ILE A 61 7.55 10.81 -1.11
C ILE A 61 6.50 10.49 -2.18
N ASP A 62 6.73 10.89 -3.44
CA ASP A 62 5.83 10.57 -4.55
C ASP A 62 5.67 9.05 -4.73
N GLN A 63 6.76 8.28 -4.72
CA GLN A 63 6.70 6.82 -4.86
C GLN A 63 6.00 6.15 -3.67
N MET A 64 6.25 6.63 -2.44
CA MET A 64 5.54 6.12 -1.25
C MET A 64 4.03 6.34 -1.37
N VAL A 65 3.61 7.53 -1.82
CA VAL A 65 2.18 7.85 -2.00
C VAL A 65 1.57 7.02 -3.12
N ARG A 66 2.29 6.73 -4.22
CA ARG A 66 1.82 5.81 -5.27
C ARG A 66 1.56 4.41 -4.75
N GLU A 67 2.49 3.84 -3.98
CA GLU A 67 2.32 2.51 -3.40
C GLU A 67 1.13 2.47 -2.43
N LEU A 68 1.02 3.46 -1.54
CA LEU A 68 -0.04 3.50 -0.53
C LEU A 68 -1.43 3.79 -1.12
N ALA A 69 -1.52 4.76 -2.04
CA ALA A 69 -2.79 5.17 -2.63
C ALA A 69 -3.28 4.20 -3.71
N GLY A 70 -2.37 3.51 -4.40
CA GLY A 70 -2.69 2.65 -5.54
C GLY A 70 -3.52 3.41 -6.58
N GLU A 71 -4.68 2.85 -6.94
CA GLU A 71 -5.61 3.44 -7.92
C GLU A 71 -6.16 4.82 -7.49
N ARG A 72 -6.04 5.20 -6.22
CA ARG A 72 -6.49 6.51 -5.71
C ARG A 72 -5.44 7.61 -5.85
N TYR A 73 -4.25 7.31 -6.39
CA TYR A 73 -3.14 8.27 -6.48
C TYR A 73 -3.57 9.61 -7.10
N ASP A 74 -4.25 9.60 -8.24
CA ASP A 74 -4.67 10.82 -8.94
C ASP A 74 -5.61 11.68 -8.08
N GLN A 75 -6.50 11.05 -7.31
CA GLN A 75 -7.41 11.75 -6.40
C GLN A 75 -6.67 12.37 -5.22
N VAL A 76 -5.66 11.67 -4.70
CA VAL A 76 -4.80 12.16 -3.61
C VAL A 76 -4.00 13.37 -4.08
N VAL A 77 -3.39 13.31 -5.26
CA VAL A 77 -2.64 14.43 -5.86
C VAL A 77 -3.55 15.61 -6.13
N ALA A 78 -4.71 15.40 -6.75
CA ALA A 78 -5.67 16.48 -7.01
C ALA A 78 -6.13 17.16 -5.71
N SER A 79 -6.39 16.38 -4.66
CA SER A 79 -6.77 16.91 -3.34
C SER A 79 -5.63 17.68 -2.68
N ALA A 80 -4.38 17.26 -2.88
CA ALA A 80 -3.21 17.95 -2.35
C ALA A 80 -2.92 19.28 -3.09
N CYS A 81 -3.22 19.34 -4.40
CA CYS A 81 -3.09 20.57 -5.19
C CYS A 81 -4.23 21.57 -4.95
N ALA A 82 -5.41 21.08 -4.58
CA ALA A 82 -6.58 21.88 -4.21
C ALA A 82 -6.35 22.63 -2.89
N GLY A 83 -5.75 23.82 -2.96
CA GLY A 83 -5.61 24.71 -1.82
C GLY A 83 -6.81 25.66 -1.66
N GLU A 84 -6.64 26.67 -0.81
CA GLU A 84 -7.71 27.60 -0.41
C GLU A 84 -8.35 28.34 -1.60
N ASP A 85 -7.60 28.54 -2.70
CA ASP A 85 -8.04 29.29 -3.88
C ASP A 85 -8.41 28.39 -5.09
N GLY A 86 -8.44 27.07 -4.94
CA GLY A 86 -8.82 26.12 -5.99
C GLY A 86 -7.76 25.06 -6.34
N PRO A 87 -7.99 24.27 -7.41
CA PRO A 87 -7.22 23.05 -7.73
C PRO A 87 -5.73 23.27 -8.05
N ASP A 88 -5.30 24.52 -8.27
CA ASP A 88 -3.93 24.88 -8.67
C ASP A 88 -3.21 25.77 -7.63
N THR A 89 -3.74 25.91 -6.42
CA THR A 89 -3.09 26.71 -5.36
C THR A 89 -1.73 26.13 -4.97
N TRP A 90 -1.62 24.80 -4.96
CA TRP A 90 -0.36 24.10 -4.66
C TRP A 90 0.01 23.17 -5.81
N ARG A 91 1.31 22.93 -5.96
CA ARG A 91 1.83 21.99 -6.97
C ARG A 91 2.40 20.76 -6.29
N TRP A 92 1.92 19.58 -6.73
CA TRP A 92 2.57 18.32 -6.43
C TRP A 92 3.85 18.16 -7.26
N ASP A 93 4.99 18.00 -6.60
CA ASP A 93 6.29 17.81 -7.24
C ASP A 93 6.68 16.33 -7.17
N THR A 94 6.80 15.69 -8.33
CA THR A 94 7.18 14.27 -8.46
C THR A 94 8.67 14.02 -8.25
N GLY A 95 9.48 15.07 -8.06
CA GLY A 95 10.92 14.98 -7.85
C GLY A 95 11.68 14.36 -9.03
N ILE A 96 12.91 13.92 -8.74
CA ILE A 96 13.80 13.20 -9.66
C ILE A 96 14.29 11.94 -8.94
N ALA A 97 14.42 10.82 -9.65
CA ALA A 97 14.91 9.57 -9.04
C ALA A 97 16.38 9.71 -8.58
N PRO A 98 16.76 9.10 -7.43
CA PRO A 98 18.14 9.07 -6.91
C PRO A 98 19.15 8.33 -7.79
#